data_AF-A0A6J1M6R8-F1
#
_entry.id   AF-A0A6J1M6R8-F1
#
_cell.length_a   1.000
_cell.length_b   1.000
_cell.length_c   1.000
_cell.angle_alpha   90.00
_cell.angle_beta   90.00
_cell.angle_gamma   90.00
#
_symmetry.space_group_name_H-M   'P 1'
#
loop_
_entity.id
_entity.type
_entity.pdbx_description
1 polymer ?
#
loop_
_entity_poly.entity_id
_entity_poly.type
_entity_poly.pdbx_seq_one_letter_code
_entity_poly.pdbx_strand_id
1 'polypeptide(L)'
;MQRNLINKLRPLLRQVSGCYSIAPTLVLTRSIQQSPIKMSEAGGAKITPKMANLQKKFQEDNDKPVFLKGGGMDNILFILTLVLCVVGVVGDVLLWFSYILA
;
A
#
# COMPACT_ATOMS: atom_id res chain seq x y z
N MET A 1 13.02 -18.20 10.82
CA MET A 1 11.84 -18.43 11.69
C MET A 1 11.68 -17.31 12.74
N GLN A 2 11.05 -16.17 12.41
CA GLN A 2 10.85 -15.04 13.35
C GLN A 2 9.53 -14.27 13.04
N ARG A 3 8.44 -14.96 12.63
CA ARG A 3 7.13 -14.34 12.34
C ARG A 3 6.28 -14.07 13.60
N ASN A 4 6.75 -14.52 14.76
CA ASN A 4 5.98 -14.48 16.01
C ASN A 4 6.01 -13.12 16.73
N LEU A 5 6.94 -12.22 16.38
CA LEU A 5 7.07 -10.92 17.06
C LEU A 5 5.97 -9.93 16.64
N ILE A 6 5.65 -9.86 15.34
CA ILE A 6 4.58 -9.02 14.78
C ILE A 6 3.21 -9.40 15.32
N ASN A 7 2.95 -10.69 15.55
CA ASN A 7 1.69 -11.15 16.12
C ASN A 7 1.56 -10.81 17.62
N LYS A 8 2.68 -10.67 18.34
CA LYS A 8 2.70 -10.25 19.75
C LYS A 8 2.48 -8.75 19.95
N LEU A 9 2.84 -7.92 18.96
CA LEU A 9 2.66 -6.45 19.01
C LEU A 9 1.26 -5.99 18.54
N ARG A 10 0.51 -6.87 17.85
CA ARG A 10 -0.87 -6.62 17.41
C ARG A 10 -1.85 -6.12 18.49
N PRO A 11 -1.92 -6.71 19.71
CA PRO A 11 -2.87 -6.25 20.71
C PRO A 11 -2.55 -4.86 21.27
N LEU A 12 -1.27 -4.47 21.31
CA LEU A 12 -0.85 -3.15 21.81
C LEU A 12 -1.24 -2.02 20.85
N LEU A 13 -1.17 -2.27 19.54
CA LEU A 13 -1.62 -1.31 18.52
C LEU A 13 -3.16 -1.16 18.47
N ARG A 14 -3.91 -2.17 18.93
CA ARG A 14 -5.38 -2.12 18.96
C ARG A 14 -5.93 -1.25 20.09
N GLN A 15 -5.16 -1.06 21.17
CA GLN A 15 -5.62 -0.34 22.35
C GLN A 15 -5.52 1.19 22.20
N VAL A 16 -4.69 1.70 21.28
CA VAL A 16 -4.47 3.15 21.10
C VAL A 16 -5.65 3.86 20.42
N SER A 17 -6.52 3.14 19.69
CA SER A 17 -7.61 3.73 18.90
C SER A 17 -8.99 3.55 19.56
N GLY A 18 -9.16 3.94 20.82
CA GLY A 18 -10.40 3.63 21.55
C GLY A 18 -10.80 4.60 22.66
N CYS A 19 -10.96 5.89 22.36
CA CYS A 19 -11.65 6.84 23.24
C CYS A 19 -12.46 7.89 22.45
N TYR A 20 -13.61 7.50 21.90
CA TYR A 20 -14.80 8.34 21.91
C TYR A 20 -16.04 7.45 21.74
N SER A 21 -16.86 7.49 22.79
CA SER A 21 -18.14 6.81 22.92
C SER A 21 -19.19 7.46 22.01
N ILE A 22 -20.22 6.68 21.67
CA ILE A 22 -21.64 7.02 21.43
C ILE A 22 -22.20 6.17 20.27
N ALA A 23 -23.04 5.19 20.65
CA ALA A 23 -24.10 4.48 19.91
C ALA A 23 -23.98 2.94 19.96
N PRO A 24 -24.98 2.20 20.50
CA PRO A 24 -25.00 0.75 20.43
C PRO A 24 -25.63 0.35 19.09
N THR A 25 -24.84 0.25 18.03
CA THR A 25 -25.29 -0.45 16.83
C THR A 25 -25.19 -1.95 17.12
N LEU A 26 -26.34 -2.61 17.24
CA LEU A 26 -26.47 -4.06 17.33
C LEU A 26 -25.79 -4.71 16.12
N VAL A 27 -24.50 -5.03 16.24
CA VAL A 27 -23.81 -5.87 15.27
C VAL A 27 -24.19 -7.30 15.59
N LEU A 28 -25.23 -7.77 14.89
CA LEU A 28 -25.54 -9.19 14.75
C LEU A 28 -24.25 -9.90 14.33
N THR A 29 -23.64 -10.60 15.28
CA THR A 29 -22.41 -11.36 15.08
C THR A 29 -22.78 -12.57 14.25
N ARG A 30 -22.73 -12.45 12.92
CA ARG A 30 -22.76 -13.60 12.02
C ARG A 30 -21.50 -14.42 12.29
N SER A 31 -21.64 -15.56 12.96
CA SER A 31 -20.53 -16.49 13.15
C SER A 31 -20.01 -16.90 11.78
N ILE A 32 -18.76 -16.56 11.47
CA ILE A 32 -18.06 -17.12 10.33
C ILE A 32 -17.70 -18.55 10.73
N GLN A 33 -18.61 -19.49 10.46
CA GLN A 33 -18.26 -20.89 10.32
C GLN A 33 -17.31 -20.98 9.12
N GLN A 34 -16.02 -21.23 9.39
CA GLN A 34 -15.07 -21.63 8.35
C GLN A 34 -15.44 -23.06 7.91
N SER A 35 -16.46 -23.17 7.05
CA SER A 35 -16.57 -24.35 6.18
C SER A 35 -15.37 -24.32 5.21
N PRO A 36 -14.85 -25.49 4.77
CA PRO A 36 -13.85 -25.51 3.73
C PRO A 36 -14.44 -24.78 2.53
N ILE A 37 -13.83 -23.65 2.17
CA ILE A 37 -14.15 -22.96 0.93
C ILE A 37 -13.76 -23.94 -0.17
N LYS A 38 -14.71 -24.77 -0.61
CA LYS A 38 -14.71 -25.21 -2.00
C LYS A 38 -14.66 -23.91 -2.76
N MET A 39 -13.53 -23.66 -3.43
CA MET A 39 -13.45 -22.64 -4.45
C MET A 39 -14.53 -23.01 -5.46
N SER A 40 -15.74 -22.52 -5.21
CA SER A 40 -16.77 -22.44 -6.22
C SER A 40 -16.07 -21.75 -7.35
N GLU A 41 -15.86 -22.49 -8.42
CA GLU A 41 -15.47 -21.98 -9.71
C GLU A 41 -16.14 -20.63 -9.84
N ALA A 42 -15.34 -19.57 -9.71
CA ALA A 42 -15.83 -18.22 -9.85
C ALA A 42 -16.19 -18.14 -11.33
N GLY A 43 -17.45 -18.50 -11.60
CA GLY A 43 -18.03 -18.58 -12.93
C GLY A 43 -17.60 -17.33 -13.67
N GLY A 44 -16.90 -17.55 -14.78
CA GLY A 44 -16.10 -16.55 -15.46
C GLY A 44 -16.87 -15.24 -15.64
N ALA A 45 -16.64 -14.30 -14.72
CA ALA A 45 -16.96 -12.92 -14.97
C ALA A 45 -16.12 -12.56 -16.19
N LYS A 46 -16.80 -12.27 -17.30
CA LYS A 46 -16.17 -12.05 -18.61
C LYS A 46 -15.16 -10.91 -18.45
N ILE A 47 -13.88 -11.26 -18.31
CA ILE A 47 -12.81 -10.28 -18.14
C ILE A 47 -12.77 -9.50 -19.45
N THR A 48 -12.99 -8.19 -19.38
CA THR A 48 -12.87 -7.35 -20.57
C THR A 48 -11.46 -7.51 -21.13
N PRO A 49 -11.27 -7.63 -22.46
CA PRO A 49 -9.94 -7.85 -23.06
C PRO A 49 -8.90 -6.81 -22.60
N LYS A 50 -9.33 -5.57 -22.35
CA LYS A 50 -8.49 -4.51 -21.77
C LYS A 50 -7.93 -4.86 -20.39
N MET A 51 -8.76 -5.42 -19.51
CA MET A 51 -8.37 -5.82 -18.16
C MET A 51 -7.40 -7.01 -18.20
N ALA A 52 -7.64 -7.97 -19.09
CA ALA A 52 -6.74 -9.11 -19.28
C ALA A 52 -5.34 -8.67 -19.75
N ASN A 53 -5.27 -7.69 -20.64
CA ASN A 53 -3.98 -7.13 -21.10
C ASN A 53 -3.24 -6.37 -19.98
N LEU A 54 -3.97 -5.60 -19.15
CA LEU A 54 -3.38 -4.94 -17.99
C LEU A 54 -2.87 -5.94 -16.95
N GLN A 55 -3.66 -6.98 -16.65
CA GLN A 55 -3.25 -8.05 -15.74
C GLN A 55 -1.99 -8.74 -16.24
N LYS A 56 -1.92 -9.10 -17.53
CA LYS A 56 -0.71 -9.66 -18.14
C LYS A 56 0.49 -8.73 -17.97
N LYS A 57 0.35 -7.44 -18.29
CA LYS A 57 1.46 -6.46 -18.19
C LYS A 57 1.98 -6.30 -16.76
N PHE A 58 1.10 -6.21 -15.76
CA PHE A 58 1.51 -6.00 -14.37
C PHE A 58 1.92 -7.30 -13.65
N GLN A 59 1.45 -8.46 -14.12
CA GLN A 59 1.81 -9.77 -13.58
C GLN A 59 2.97 -10.44 -14.34
N GLU A 60 3.47 -9.86 -15.44
CA GLU A 60 4.64 -10.36 -16.15
C GLU A 60 5.85 -10.42 -15.21
N ASP A 61 6.56 -11.54 -15.16
CA ASP A 61 7.66 -11.78 -14.21
C ASP A 61 8.94 -11.06 -14.64
N ASN A 62 8.87 -9.73 -14.68
CA ASN A 62 10.00 -8.85 -14.73
C ASN A 62 10.24 -8.41 -13.29
N ASP A 63 11.44 -8.63 -12.73
CA ASP A 63 11.87 -8.25 -11.38
C ASP A 63 11.80 -6.73 -11.07
N LYS A 64 11.07 -5.96 -11.86
CA LYS A 64 10.81 -4.53 -11.69
C LYS A 64 9.75 -4.30 -10.62
N PRO A 65 9.93 -3.29 -9.76
CA PRO A 65 8.94 -2.93 -8.77
C PRO A 65 7.66 -2.40 -9.43
N VAL A 66 6.53 -2.52 -8.72
CA VAL A 66 5.19 -2.16 -9.23
C VAL A 66 5.09 -0.73 -9.79
N PHE A 67 5.83 0.21 -9.19
CA PHE A 67 5.79 1.63 -9.58
C PHE A 67 6.64 1.97 -10.81
N LEU A 68 7.39 1.01 -11.40
CA LEU A 68 8.09 1.18 -12.69
C LEU A 68 7.53 0.25 -13.78
N LYS A 69 6.45 -0.47 -13.49
CA LYS A 69 5.92 -1.54 -14.35
C LYS A 69 4.92 -1.04 -15.40
N GLY A 70 4.40 0.17 -15.25
CA GLY A 70 3.55 0.83 -16.24
C GLY A 70 4.31 1.32 -17.47
N GLY A 71 5.63 1.48 -17.39
CA GLY A 71 6.52 1.67 -18.54
C GLY A 71 7.50 2.84 -18.39
N GLY A 72 7.99 3.36 -19.53
CA GLY A 72 9.00 4.43 -19.54
C GLY A 72 8.53 5.74 -18.88
N MET A 73 7.24 6.06 -18.96
CA MET A 73 6.65 7.25 -18.34
C MET A 73 6.80 7.22 -16.81
N ASP A 74 6.67 6.05 -16.19
CA ASP A 74 6.80 5.90 -14.74
C ASP A 74 8.23 6.21 -14.27
N ASN A 75 9.24 5.83 -15.07
CA ASN A 75 10.64 6.16 -14.77
C ASN A 75 10.88 7.67 -14.81
N ILE A 76 10.36 8.35 -15.83
CA ILE A 76 10.51 9.80 -16.00
C ILE A 76 9.83 10.52 -14.83
N LEU A 77 8.60 10.10 -14.51
CA LEU A 77 7.86 10.67 -13.39
C LEU A 77 8.61 10.47 -12.06
N PHE A 78 9.13 9.26 -11.82
CA PHE A 78 9.91 8.94 -10.64
C PHE A 78 11.17 9.81 -10.52
N ILE A 79 11.95 9.93 -11.60
CA ILE A 79 13.19 10.71 -11.60
C ILE A 79 12.89 12.18 -11.36
N LEU A 80 11.87 12.74 -12.02
CA LEU A 80 11.49 14.14 -11.83
C LEU A 80 11.06 14.42 -10.39
N THR A 81 10.26 13.53 -9.79
CA THR A 81 9.88 13.66 -8.37
C THR A 81 11.09 13.58 -7.46
N LEU A 82 12.01 12.66 -7.72
CA LEU A 82 13.22 12.50 -6.92
C LEU A 82 14.11 13.74 -7.00
N VAL A 83 14.35 14.27 -8.22
CA VAL A 83 15.11 15.51 -8.41
C VAL A 83 14.46 16.67 -7.67
N LEU A 84 13.13 16.83 -7.78
CA LEU A 84 12.42 17.90 -7.11
C LEU A 84 12.54 17.81 -5.58
N CYS A 85 12.41 16.61 -5.01
CA CYS A 85 12.61 16.39 -3.58
C CYS A 85 14.04 16.70 -3.14
N VAL A 86 15.05 16.26 -3.89
CA VAL A 86 16.46 16.51 -3.58
C VAL A 86 16.76 18.01 -3.63
N VAL A 87 16.28 18.71 -4.66
CA VAL A 87 16.45 20.17 -4.78
C VAL A 87 15.79 20.89 -3.61
N GLY A 88 14.58 20.49 -3.21
CA GLY A 88 13.91 21.03 -2.03
C GLY A 88 14.74 20.87 -0.76
N VAL A 89 15.17 19.64 -0.45
CA VAL A 89 15.96 19.35 0.75
C VAL A 89 17.31 20.08 0.75
N VAL A 90 18.00 20.15 -0.39
CA VAL A 90 19.25 20.90 -0.50
C VAL A 90 19.01 22.39 -0.30
N GLY A 91 17.94 22.93 -0.89
CA GLY A 91 17.54 24.33 -0.71
C GLY A 91 17.25 24.66 0.76
N ASP A 92 16.50 23.79 1.45
CA ASP A 92 16.23 23.92 2.88
C ASP A 92 17.53 23.93 3.68
N VAL A 93 18.42 22.96 3.47
CA VAL A 93 19.70 22.87 4.20
C VAL A 93 20.55 24.13 3.97
N LEU A 94 20.64 24.65 2.74
CA LEU A 94 21.39 25.86 2.43
C LEU A 94 20.77 27.10 3.09
N LEU A 95 19.43 27.20 3.12
CA LEU A 95 18.72 28.29 3.77
C LEU A 95 19.00 28.29 5.28
N TRP A 96 18.86 27.13 5.93
CA TRP A 96 19.17 26.97 7.35
C TRP A 96 20.63 27.27 7.67
N PHE A 97 21.57 26.78 6.85
CA PHE A 97 23.00 27.04 7.04
C PHE A 97 23.33 28.53 6.92
N SER A 98 22.75 29.20 5.93
CA SER A 98 22.92 30.64 5.74
C SER A 98 22.32 31.45 6.91
N TYR A 99 21.16 31.03 7.43
CA TYR A 99 20.51 31.66 8.58
C TYR A 99 21.33 31.54 9.87
N ILE A 100 22.04 30.43 10.07
CA ILE A 100 22.88 30.22 11.26
C ILE A 100 24.19 31.01 11.21
N LEU A 101 24.71 31.28 10.00
CA LEU A 101 25.95 32.02 9.80
C LEU A 101 25.78 33.55 9.70
N ALA A 102 24.57 34.02 9.39
CA ALA A 102 24.23 35.44 9.33
C ALA A 102 23.82 35.99 10.70
#